data_AF-A0A962BAM8-F1
#
_entry.id   AF-A0A962BAM8-F1
#
_cell.length_a   1.000
_cell.length_b   1.000
_cell.length_c   1.000
_cell.angle_alpha   90.00
_cell.angle_beta   90.00
_cell.angle_gamma   90.00
#
_symmetry.space_group_name_H-M   'P 1'
#
loop_
_entity.id
_entity.type
_entity.pdbx_description
1 polymer ?
#
loop_
_entity_poly.entity_id
_entity_poly.type
_entity_poly.pdbx_seq_one_letter_code
_entity_poly.pdbx_strand_id
1 'polypeptide(L)'
;MRSALHTGLVTSLLLTGAACSVGVLISGSDLLELLLPGGLPLGNLVAALALACLSAAALVLTPPHGLAHWSAVAVFAACLCWLPVSIAMAGNPNLNFANGRGELWIQFSAVLVAAAWCMLVLGALLRLIAWRRPAVRD
;
A
#
# COMPACT_ATOMS: atom_id res chain seq x y z
N MET A 1 5.92 -16.86 20.84
CA MET A 1 5.80 -15.44 21.27
C MET A 1 6.65 -14.46 20.45
N ARG A 2 7.95 -14.70 20.22
CA ARG A 2 8.82 -13.77 19.44
C ARG A 2 8.30 -13.45 18.03
N SER A 3 7.76 -14.45 17.32
CA SER A 3 7.17 -14.25 15.98
C SER A 3 5.96 -13.30 16.00
N ALA A 4 5.07 -13.41 16.99
CA ALA A 4 3.89 -12.55 17.07
C ALA A 4 4.25 -11.09 17.39
N LEU A 5 5.23 -10.87 18.27
CA LEU A 5 5.74 -9.54 18.60
C LEU A 5 6.37 -8.86 17.37
N HIS A 6 7.18 -9.61 16.61
CA HIS A 6 7.80 -9.11 15.38
C HIS A 6 6.77 -8.73 14.32
N THR A 7 5.78 -9.60 14.04
CA THR A 7 4.67 -9.30 13.12
C THR A 7 3.92 -8.04 13.55
N GLY A 8 3.63 -7.90 14.84
CA GLY A 8 2.94 -6.73 15.39
C GLY A 8 3.74 -5.44 15.17
N LEU A 9 5.03 -5.45 15.53
CA LEU A 9 5.92 -4.30 15.36
C LEU A 9 6.07 -3.89 13.89
N VAL A 10 6.31 -4.84 12.99
CA VAL A 10 6.42 -4.57 11.55
C VAL A 10 5.12 -3.99 11.01
N THR A 11 3.97 -4.57 11.36
CA THR A 11 2.66 -4.06 10.93
C THR A 11 2.44 -2.63 11.42
N SER A 12 2.73 -2.35 12.70
CA SER A 12 2.59 -1.01 13.26
C SER A 12 3.47 0.01 12.55
N LEU A 13 4.74 -0.32 12.28
CA LEU A 13 5.65 0.57 11.54
C LEU A 13 5.13 0.86 10.13
N LEU A 14 4.64 -0.16 9.42
CA LEU A 14 4.08 0.00 8.08
C LEU A 14 2.82 0.88 8.10
N LEU A 15 1.90 0.66 9.06
CA LEU A 15 0.70 1.47 9.21
C LEU A 15 1.01 2.92 9.60
N THR A 16 1.98 3.14 10.49
CA THR A 16 2.47 4.49 10.82
C THR A 16 3.09 5.15 9.58
N GLY A 17 3.90 4.43 8.81
CA GLY A 17 4.47 4.94 7.55
C GLY A 17 3.39 5.34 6.55
N ALA A 18 2.35 4.51 6.37
CA ALA A 18 1.20 4.82 5.53
C ALA A 18 0.44 6.06 6.05
N ALA A 19 0.14 6.12 7.34
CA ALA A 19 -0.57 7.24 7.96
C ALA A 19 0.20 8.56 7.87
N CYS A 20 1.51 8.56 8.12
CA CYS A 20 2.37 9.73 7.95
C CYS A 20 2.40 10.17 6.49
N SER A 21 2.50 9.24 5.54
CA SER A 21 2.50 9.56 4.10
C SER A 21 1.18 10.21 3.68
N VAL A 22 0.04 9.67 4.11
CA VAL A 22 -1.28 10.26 3.88
C VAL A 22 -1.41 11.63 4.55
N GLY A 23 -0.93 11.78 5.79
CA GLY A 23 -0.93 13.06 6.50
C GLY A 23 -0.13 14.14 5.77
N VAL A 24 1.03 13.77 5.21
CA VAL A 24 1.86 14.67 4.40
C VAL A 24 1.17 15.04 3.08
N LEU A 25 0.47 14.11 2.42
CA LEU A 25 -0.31 14.41 1.21
C LEU A 25 -1.49 15.34 1.49
N ILE A 26 -2.21 15.11 2.60
CA ILE A 26 -3.38 15.92 2.98
C ILE A 26 -2.96 17.32 3.45
N SER A 27 -1.77 17.47 4.03
CA SER A 27 -1.30 18.79 4.52
C SER A 27 -1.09 19.81 3.41
N GLY A 28 -0.93 19.36 2.15
CA GLY A 28 -0.66 20.25 1.02
C GLY A 28 0.66 21.00 1.15
N SER A 29 1.63 20.44 1.88
CA SER A 29 2.94 21.08 2.10
C SER A 29 3.68 21.33 0.79
N ASP A 30 4.33 22.49 0.67
CA ASP A 30 5.24 22.85 -0.44
C ASP A 30 6.33 21.79 -0.68
N LEU A 31 6.69 21.01 0.34
CA LEU A 31 7.63 19.90 0.21
C LEU A 31 7.17 18.86 -0.83
N LEU A 32 5.86 18.69 -1.04
CA LEU A 32 5.31 17.76 -2.02
C LEU A 32 5.71 18.12 -3.46
N GLU A 33 5.96 19.39 -3.73
CA GLU A 33 6.38 19.89 -5.04
C GLU A 33 7.89 19.80 -5.26
N LEU A 34 8.66 19.47 -4.21
CA LEU A 34 10.10 19.33 -4.31
C LEU A 34 10.44 18.24 -5.34
N LEU A 35 11.23 18.63 -6.36
CA LEU A 35 11.65 17.73 -7.41
C LEU A 35 12.85 16.90 -6.96
N LEU A 36 12.70 15.58 -7.03
CA LEU A 36 13.76 14.60 -6.81
C LEU A 36 14.62 14.47 -8.09
N PRO A 37 15.83 13.87 -8.00
CA PRO A 37 16.62 13.52 -9.18
C PRO A 37 15.77 12.76 -10.21
N GLY A 38 15.82 13.19 -11.47
CA GLY A 38 14.96 12.67 -12.54
C GLY A 38 13.61 13.40 -12.70
N GLY A 39 13.37 14.47 -11.92
CA GLY A 39 12.19 15.33 -12.05
C GLY A 39 10.91 14.75 -11.45
N LEU A 40 11.01 13.74 -10.58
CA LEU A 40 9.86 13.16 -9.87
C LEU A 40 9.47 14.07 -8.69
N PRO A 41 8.23 14.59 -8.64
CA PRO A 41 7.74 15.30 -7.47
C PRO A 41 7.74 14.40 -6.23
N LEU A 42 8.20 14.92 -5.09
CA LEU A 42 8.22 14.18 -3.83
C LEU A 42 6.83 13.65 -3.47
N GLY A 43 5.76 14.39 -3.77
CA GLY A 43 4.39 13.95 -3.53
C GLY A 43 4.02 12.65 -4.25
N ASN A 44 4.51 12.43 -5.47
CA ASN A 44 4.27 11.18 -6.20
C ASN A 44 4.99 9.99 -5.54
N LEU A 45 6.19 10.22 -5.01
CA LEU A 45 6.90 9.21 -4.22
C LEU A 45 6.18 8.92 -2.90
N VAL A 46 5.73 9.94 -2.18
CA VAL A 46 4.98 9.79 -0.92
C VAL A 46 3.68 9.03 -1.14
N ALA A 47 2.96 9.28 -2.24
CA ALA A 47 1.77 8.51 -2.61
C ALA A 47 2.09 7.02 -2.88
N ALA A 48 3.17 6.74 -3.60
CA ALA A 48 3.62 5.36 -3.83
C ALA A 48 3.99 4.66 -2.52
N LEU A 49 4.68 5.36 -1.61
CA LEU A 49 5.03 4.86 -0.27
C LEU A 49 3.80 4.58 0.58
N ALA A 50 2.78 5.44 0.54
CA ALA A 50 1.53 5.23 1.26
C ALA A 50 0.88 3.90 0.85
N LEU A 51 0.75 3.67 -0.47
CA LEU A 51 0.18 2.44 -1.03
C LEU A 51 1.02 1.21 -0.71
N ALA A 52 2.35 1.30 -0.88
CA ALA A 52 3.27 0.21 -0.61
C ALA A 52 3.24 -0.21 0.87
N CYS A 53 3.27 0.75 1.80
CA CYS A 53 3.20 0.50 3.23
C CYS A 53 1.86 -0.15 3.63
N LEU A 54 0.73 0.36 3.12
CA LEU A 54 -0.60 -0.17 3.41
C LEU A 54 -0.75 -1.62 2.93
N SER A 55 -0.37 -1.89 1.68
CA SER A 55 -0.45 -3.23 1.08
C SER A 55 0.58 -4.21 1.67
N ALA A 56 1.77 -3.74 2.06
CA ALA A 56 2.72 -4.54 2.81
C ALA A 56 2.18 -4.94 4.20
N ALA A 57 1.51 -4.03 4.91
CA ALA A 57 0.89 -4.34 6.20
C ALA A 57 -0.18 -5.43 6.04
N ALA A 58 -1.00 -5.35 4.99
CA ALA A 58 -1.98 -6.38 4.64
C ALA A 58 -1.31 -7.74 4.38
N LEU A 59 -0.21 -7.77 3.62
CA LEU A 59 0.55 -8.99 3.34
C LEU A 59 1.15 -9.60 4.61
N VAL A 60 1.71 -8.79 5.51
CA VAL A 60 2.30 -9.24 6.79
C VAL A 60 1.23 -9.83 7.73
N LEU A 61 0.01 -9.29 7.73
CA LEU A 61 -1.10 -9.80 8.53
C LEU A 61 -1.72 -11.07 7.97
N THR A 62 -1.63 -11.27 6.65
CA THR A 62 -2.24 -12.42 5.97
C THR A 62 -1.43 -13.68 6.25
N PRO A 63 -2.06 -14.77 6.74
CA PRO A 63 -1.37 -16.05 6.97
C PRO A 63 -0.63 -16.52 5.71
N PRO A 64 0.57 -17.10 5.84
CA PRO A 64 1.27 -17.65 4.70
C PRO A 64 0.48 -18.84 4.14
N HIS A 65 0.56 -18.99 2.82
CA HIS A 65 -0.08 -20.06 2.05
C HIS A 65 -1.62 -19.90 1.90
N GLY A 66 -2.13 -20.26 0.72
CA GLY A 66 -3.55 -20.15 0.37
C GLY A 66 -3.89 -18.94 -0.49
N LEU A 67 -5.16 -18.87 -0.94
CA LEU A 67 -5.63 -17.87 -1.89
C LEU A 67 -5.49 -16.44 -1.37
N ALA A 68 -5.81 -16.20 -0.09
CA ALA A 68 -5.69 -14.87 0.51
C ALA A 68 -4.25 -14.35 0.49
N HIS A 69 -3.26 -15.22 0.72
CA HIS A 69 -1.84 -14.86 0.68
C HIS A 69 -1.42 -14.43 -0.73
N TRP A 70 -1.76 -15.22 -1.74
CA TRP A 70 -1.43 -14.89 -3.13
C TRP A 70 -2.16 -13.63 -3.62
N SER A 71 -3.39 -13.40 -3.19
CA SER A 71 -4.09 -12.13 -3.43
C SER A 71 -3.39 -10.94 -2.77
N ALA A 72 -2.91 -11.10 -1.52
CA ALA A 72 -2.14 -10.06 -0.83
C ALA A 72 -0.83 -9.74 -1.57
N VAL A 73 -0.12 -10.77 -2.03
CA VAL A 73 1.12 -10.63 -2.83
C VAL A 73 0.82 -9.88 -4.14
N ALA A 74 -0.23 -10.26 -4.86
CA ALA A 74 -0.61 -9.62 -6.12
C ALA A 74 -0.96 -8.13 -5.91
N VAL A 75 -1.74 -7.80 -4.88
CA VAL A 75 -2.09 -6.41 -4.54
C VAL A 75 -0.84 -5.62 -4.15
N PHE A 76 0.04 -6.18 -3.31
CA PHE A 76 1.31 -5.53 -2.96
C PHE A 76 2.19 -5.27 -4.19
N ALA A 77 2.35 -6.26 -5.07
CA ALA A 77 3.11 -6.09 -6.30
C ALA A 77 2.50 -5.01 -7.21
N ALA A 78 1.17 -4.97 -7.32
CA ALA A 78 0.48 -3.95 -8.10
C ALA A 78 0.64 -2.55 -7.49
N CYS A 79 0.60 -2.40 -6.16
CA CYS A 79 0.90 -1.16 -5.46
C CYS A 79 2.35 -0.71 -5.65
N LEU A 80 3.32 -1.63 -5.64
CA LEU A 80 4.72 -1.30 -5.98
C LEU A 80 4.86 -0.82 -7.43
N CYS A 81 4.09 -1.41 -8.34
CA CYS A 81 4.07 -1.02 -9.75
C CYS A 81 3.26 0.24 -10.03
N TRP A 82 2.52 0.78 -9.05
CA TRP A 82 1.64 1.93 -9.26
C TRP A 82 2.39 3.13 -9.86
N LEU A 83 3.54 3.49 -9.30
CA LEU A 83 4.32 4.64 -9.75
C LEU A 83 4.90 4.45 -11.17
N PRO A 84 5.63 3.37 -11.49
CA PRO A 84 6.16 3.19 -12.85
C PRO A 84 5.03 3.08 -13.89
N VAL A 85 3.91 2.43 -13.57
CA VAL A 85 2.74 2.39 -14.46
C VAL A 85 2.16 3.79 -14.65
N SER A 86 2.03 4.58 -13.58
CA SER A 86 1.53 5.96 -13.67
C SER A 86 2.43 6.84 -14.53
N ILE A 87 3.76 6.73 -14.38
CA ILE A 87 4.74 7.45 -15.21
C ILE A 87 4.61 7.03 -16.68
N ALA A 88 4.49 5.73 -16.96
CA ALA A 88 4.33 5.23 -18.33
C ALA A 88 3.02 5.72 -18.97
N MET A 89 1.92 5.77 -18.20
CA MET A 89 0.63 6.28 -18.67
C MET A 89 0.66 7.79 -18.95
N ALA A 90 1.30 8.57 -18.07
CA ALA A 90 1.44 10.02 -18.20
C ALA A 90 2.47 10.42 -19.27
N GLY A 91 3.48 9.58 -19.52
CA GLY A 91 4.63 9.92 -20.37
C GLY A 91 5.57 10.94 -19.74
N ASN A 92 5.43 11.24 -18.44
CA ASN A 92 6.24 12.20 -17.71
C ASN A 92 6.23 11.90 -16.19
N PRO A 93 7.27 12.29 -15.43
CA PRO A 93 7.38 12.00 -14.00
C PRO A 93 6.44 12.85 -13.11
N ASN A 94 5.91 13.96 -13.64
CA ASN A 94 4.97 14.82 -12.93
C ASN A 94 3.54 14.23 -12.88
N LEU A 95 3.30 13.11 -13.56
CA LEU A 95 1.98 12.50 -13.69
C LEU A 95 0.94 13.46 -14.31
N ASN A 96 1.38 14.30 -15.25
CA ASN A 96 0.49 15.15 -16.03
C ASN A 96 -0.17 14.29 -17.12
N PHE A 97 -1.47 14.02 -17.00
CA PHE A 97 -2.21 13.19 -17.94
C PHE A 97 -2.90 14.03 -19.03
N ALA A 98 -2.85 13.56 -20.27
CA ALA A 98 -3.57 14.12 -21.41
C ALA A 98 -4.62 13.13 -21.96
N ASN A 99 -5.60 13.63 -22.73
CA ASN A 99 -6.50 12.83 -23.57
C ASN A 99 -7.23 11.67 -22.85
N GLY A 100 -8.00 11.94 -21.80
CA GLY A 100 -8.80 10.93 -21.08
C GLY A 100 -8.00 9.93 -20.22
N ARG A 101 -6.67 9.88 -20.35
CA ARG A 101 -5.81 8.99 -19.55
C ARG A 101 -5.87 9.28 -18.05
N GLY A 102 -6.18 10.53 -17.68
CA GLY A 102 -6.35 10.93 -16.28
C GLY A 102 -7.53 10.20 -15.62
N GLU A 103 -8.65 10.02 -16.34
CA GLU A 103 -9.81 9.29 -15.81
C GLU A 103 -9.48 7.81 -15.59
N LEU A 104 -8.81 7.17 -16.57
CA LEU A 104 -8.34 5.78 -16.43
C LEU A 104 -7.35 5.63 -15.26
N TRP A 105 -6.44 6.60 -15.09
CA TRP A 105 -5.50 6.59 -13.97
C TRP A 105 -6.19 6.75 -12.60
N ILE A 106 -7.22 7.59 -12.51
CA ILE A 106 -8.04 7.73 -11.29
C ILE A 106 -8.72 6.40 -10.97
N GLN A 107 -9.37 5.78 -11.95
CA GLN A 107 -10.04 4.49 -11.76
C GLN A 107 -9.05 3.39 -11.34
N PHE A 108 -7.92 3.30 -12.03
CA PHE A 108 -6.82 2.39 -11.69
C PHE A 108 -6.34 2.59 -10.25
N SER A 109 -6.06 3.83 -9.86
CA SER A 109 -5.59 4.17 -8.51
C SER A 109 -6.65 3.86 -7.45
N ALA A 110 -7.92 4.18 -7.72
CA ALA A 110 -9.03 3.89 -6.82
C ALA A 110 -9.21 2.39 -6.59
N VAL A 111 -9.11 1.57 -7.64
CA VAL A 111 -9.17 0.10 -7.53
C VAL A 111 -8.02 -0.43 -6.68
N LEU A 112 -6.80 0.08 -6.86
CA LEU A 112 -5.65 -0.35 -6.04
C LEU A 112 -5.79 0.05 -4.57
N VAL A 113 -6.24 1.28 -4.30
CA VAL A 113 -6.53 1.73 -2.92
C VAL A 113 -7.58 0.82 -2.29
N ALA A 114 -8.69 0.57 -2.98
CA ALA A 114 -9.76 -0.29 -2.48
C ALA A 114 -9.26 -1.72 -2.23
N ALA A 115 -8.51 -2.31 -3.16
CA ALA A 115 -7.94 -3.63 -3.02
C ALA A 115 -6.98 -3.72 -1.82
N ALA A 116 -6.10 -2.73 -1.62
CA ALA A 116 -5.19 -2.66 -0.49
C ALA A 116 -5.93 -2.61 0.85
N TRP A 117 -6.99 -1.81 0.95
CA TRP A 117 -7.85 -1.75 2.13
C TRP A 117 -8.61 -3.06 2.38
N CYS A 118 -9.21 -3.65 1.35
CA CYS A 118 -9.89 -4.95 1.45
C CYS A 118 -8.94 -6.02 1.97
N MET A 119 -7.71 -6.06 1.44
CA MET A 119 -6.69 -7.01 1.90
C MET A 119 -6.23 -6.73 3.32
N LEU A 120 -6.12 -5.46 3.73
CA LEU A 120 -5.76 -5.11 5.11
C LEU A 120 -6.84 -5.62 6.09
N VAL A 121 -8.11 -5.35 5.78
CA VAL A 121 -9.25 -5.83 6.59
C VAL A 121 -9.27 -7.35 6.64
N LEU A 122 -9.13 -8.02 5.51
CA LEU A 122 -9.10 -9.48 5.44
C LEU A 122 -7.93 -10.06 6.26
N GLY A 123 -6.73 -9.53 6.10
CA GLY A 123 -5.54 -9.94 6.84
C GLY A 123 -5.73 -9.78 8.36
N ALA A 124 -6.28 -8.63 8.79
CA ALA A 124 -6.60 -8.38 10.19
C ALA A 124 -7.64 -9.38 10.73
N LEU A 125 -8.72 -9.66 10.00
CA LEU A 125 -9.74 -10.63 10.39
C LEU A 125 -9.17 -12.04 10.50
N LEU A 126 -8.40 -12.50 9.52
CA LEU A 126 -7.74 -13.81 9.55
C LEU A 126 -6.80 -13.94 10.76
N ARG A 127 -6.06 -12.88 11.08
CA ARG A 127 -5.18 -12.84 12.24
C ARG A 127 -5.94 -12.91 13.56
N LEU A 128 -7.07 -12.18 13.68
CA LEU A 128 -7.94 -12.21 14.85
C LEU A 128 -8.58 -13.60 15.05
N ILE A 129 -9.02 -14.25 13.97
CA ILE A 129 -9.59 -15.60 14.01
C ILE A 129 -8.52 -16.60 14.47
N ALA A 130 -7.31 -16.51 13.93
CA ALA A 130 -6.20 -17.38 14.33
C ALA A 130 -5.82 -17.22 15.81
N TRP A 131 -5.88 -15.99 16.35
CA TRP A 131 -5.61 -15.72 17.76
C TRP A 131 -6.68 -16.29 18.70
N ARG A 132 -7.94 -16.34 18.27
CA ARG A 132 -9.06 -16.85 19.06
C ARG A 132 -9.18 -18.37 19.10
N ARG A 133 -8.52 -19.10 18.19
CA ARG A 133 -8.52 -20.57 18.23
C ARG A 133 -7.65 -21.03 19.42
N PRO A 134 -8.24 -21.62 20.47
CA PRO A 134 -7.44 -22.20 21.54
C PRO A 134 -6.53 -23.27 20.93
N ALA A 135 -5.25 -23.28 21.33
CA ALA A 135 -4.38 -24.41 21.02
C ALA A 135 -5.05 -25.65 21.63
N VAL A 136 -5.60 -26.52 20.80
CA VAL A 136 -5.96 -27.87 21.22
C VAL A 136 -4.63 -28.48 21.66
N ARG A 137 -4.45 -28.58 22.97
CA ARG A 137 -3.31 -29.26 23.58
C ARG A 137 -3.60 -30.74 23.39
N ASP A 138 -2.99 -31.34 22.37
CA ASP A 138 -2.79 -32.78 22.31
C ASP A 138 -1.71 -33.19 23.33
#